data_AF-A0A969LNT1-F1
#
_entry.id   AF-A0A969LNT1-F1
#
_cell.length_a   1.000
_cell.length_b   1.000
_cell.length_c   1.000
_cell.angle_alpha   90.00
_cell.angle_beta   90.00
_cell.angle_gamma   90.00
#
_symmetry.space_group_name_H-M   'P 1'
#
loop_
_entity.id
_entity.type
_entity.pdbx_description
1 polymer ?
#
loop_
_entity_poly.entity_id
_entity_poly.type
_entity_poly.pdbx_seq_one_letter_code
_entity_poly.pdbx_strand_id
1 'polypeptide(L)'
;MGNPVHFSLEVPKRAHQLLRDLYEQLADTDGTRLPLKATFLLSVSMPIVILPIERILKYKRKRAEGHMNDAVLNPRLADAIHQAIDLDGKVHEAKFFSVPWQYASLKKGAGFPNLAVDGLPEAIAEQLDLPEAVEGARSLSTDTFCHILRNALAHGGVLYLDQHGRSNSGAPVRRLAFVSTDRPYNPTKLHFLRIKMVDYRAFLQHWVDWLNREAIDEVLAGDLGLDEPDTEAARIPEAAANPADG
;
A
#
# COMPACT_ATOMS: atom_id res chain seq x y z
N MET A 1 26.84 0.75 0.29
CA MET A 1 25.56 0.15 -0.18
C MET A 1 25.33 0.61 -1.61
N GLY A 2 24.98 -0.30 -2.51
CA GLY A 2 24.78 -0.01 -3.94
C GLY A 2 23.38 0.51 -4.28
N ASN A 3 23.23 0.96 -5.54
CA ASN A 3 21.96 1.34 -6.15
C ASN A 3 20.95 0.17 -6.04
N PRO A 4 19.69 0.39 -5.60
CA PRO A 4 18.67 -0.67 -5.63
C PRO A 4 18.51 -1.25 -7.03
N VAL A 5 18.41 -2.57 -7.12
CA VAL A 5 18.04 -3.28 -8.35
C VAL A 5 16.54 -3.13 -8.58
N HIS A 6 15.74 -3.28 -7.52
CA HIS A 6 14.29 -3.10 -7.57
C HIS A 6 13.83 -2.09 -6.52
N PHE A 7 13.57 -0.85 -6.95
CA PHE A 7 13.25 0.26 -6.05
C PHE A 7 11.95 0.03 -5.26
N SER A 8 10.92 -0.52 -5.89
CA SER A 8 9.63 -0.81 -5.26
C SER A 8 9.63 -1.99 -4.29
N LEU A 9 10.75 -2.69 -4.11
CA LEU A 9 10.93 -3.73 -3.10
C LEU A 9 11.98 -3.34 -2.07
N GLU A 10 13.18 -3.02 -2.55
CA GLU A 10 14.32 -2.78 -1.68
C GLU A 10 14.20 -1.48 -0.91
N VAL A 11 13.66 -0.41 -1.50
CA VAL A 11 13.51 0.87 -0.80
C VAL A 11 12.42 0.77 0.28
N PRO A 12 11.22 0.22 0.02
CA PRO A 12 10.26 -0.10 1.09
C PRO A 12 10.86 -0.93 2.22
N LYS A 13 11.62 -1.99 1.89
CA LYS A 13 12.28 -2.84 2.90
C LYS A 13 13.29 -2.06 3.75
N ARG A 14 14.15 -1.24 3.13
CA ARG A 14 15.14 -0.40 3.82
C ARG A 14 14.45 0.69 4.67
N ALA A 15 13.42 1.34 4.14
CA ALA A 15 12.65 2.36 4.86
C ALA A 15 11.93 1.77 6.07
N HIS A 16 11.36 0.57 5.93
CA HIS A 16 10.77 -0.16 7.04
C HIS A 16 11.81 -0.59 8.08
N GLN A 17 13.01 -1.00 7.65
CA GLN A 17 14.11 -1.27 8.56
C GLN A 17 14.51 -0.02 9.37
N LEU A 18 14.64 1.14 8.71
CA LEU A 18 14.87 2.42 9.40
C LEU A 18 13.77 2.72 10.42
N LEU A 19 12.50 2.50 10.04
CA LEU A 19 11.37 2.67 10.94
C LEU A 19 11.49 1.77 12.17
N ARG A 20 11.78 0.48 11.99
CA ARG A 20 11.92 -0.47 13.09
C ARG A 20 13.07 -0.11 14.03
N ASP A 21 14.23 0.22 13.46
CA ASP A 21 15.47 0.36 14.22
C ASP A 21 15.54 1.72 14.96
N LEU A 22 14.95 2.78 14.40
CA LEU A 22 15.09 4.15 14.93
C LEU A 22 13.86 4.69 15.66
N TYR A 23 12.65 4.19 15.40
CA TYR A 23 11.43 4.84 15.89
C TYR A 23 11.33 4.96 17.41
N GLU A 24 11.74 3.93 18.16
CA GLU A 24 11.70 3.97 19.63
C GLU A 24 12.80 4.84 20.24
N GLN A 25 13.83 5.21 19.46
CA GLN A 25 14.91 6.10 19.89
C GLN A 25 14.52 7.58 19.80
N LEU A 26 13.44 7.89 19.10
CA LEU A 26 12.94 9.26 18.95
C LEU A 26 12.20 9.68 20.21
N ALA A 27 12.40 10.93 20.63
CA ALA A 27 11.58 11.50 21.69
C ALA A 27 10.13 11.69 21.20
N ASP A 28 9.17 11.55 22.12
CA ASP A 28 7.79 11.97 21.86
C ASP A 28 7.71 13.51 21.69
N THR A 29 8.63 14.27 22.30
CA THR A 29 8.81 15.74 22.17
C THR A 29 10.25 16.16 22.52
N ASP A 30 10.93 16.91 21.65
CA ASP A 30 12.30 17.43 21.85
C ASP A 30 12.34 18.78 22.60
N GLY A 31 11.56 18.93 23.68
CA GLY A 31 11.41 20.20 24.44
C GLY A 31 10.75 21.35 23.65
N THR A 32 10.82 21.30 22.33
CA THR A 32 9.92 21.92 21.36
C THR A 32 8.75 20.96 21.14
N ARG A 33 7.52 21.47 21.03
CA ARG A 33 6.28 20.67 20.89
C ARG A 33 6.19 19.90 19.55
N LEU A 34 7.31 19.57 18.91
CA LEU A 34 7.38 18.97 17.59
C LEU A 34 7.19 17.44 17.69
N PRO A 35 6.20 16.87 16.98
CA PRO A 35 5.91 15.43 17.05
C PRO A 35 6.85 14.63 16.15
N LEU A 36 8.12 14.50 16.55
CA LEU A 36 9.17 13.86 15.74
C LEU A 36 8.85 12.42 15.33
N LYS A 37 8.21 11.64 16.21
CA LYS A 37 7.74 10.28 15.86
C LYS A 37 6.71 10.29 14.73
N ALA A 38 5.77 11.24 14.73
CA ALA A 38 4.75 11.32 13.69
C ALA A 38 5.37 11.75 12.36
N THR A 39 6.24 12.77 12.38
CA THR A 39 6.97 13.22 11.20
C THR A 39 7.86 12.12 10.64
N PHE A 40 8.66 11.45 11.46
CA PHE A 40 9.52 10.35 11.03
C PHE A 40 8.71 9.20 10.43
N LEU A 41 7.63 8.78 11.09
CA LEU A 41 6.73 7.73 10.60
C LEU A 41 6.18 8.07 9.21
N LEU A 42 5.74 9.31 8.99
CA LEU A 42 5.25 9.75 7.68
C LEU A 42 6.36 9.79 6.64
N SER A 43 7.51 10.36 6.96
CA SER A 43 8.65 10.44 6.04
C SER A 43 9.12 9.07 5.56
N VAL A 44 9.20 8.06 6.45
CA VAL A 44 9.59 6.70 6.05
C VAL A 44 8.45 5.92 5.39
N SER A 45 7.19 6.26 5.67
CA SER A 45 6.03 5.63 5.02
C SER A 45 5.89 6.01 3.54
N MET A 46 6.31 7.21 3.14
CA MET A 46 6.24 7.69 1.76
C MET A 46 6.85 6.71 0.76
N PRO A 47 8.14 6.33 0.85
CA PRO A 47 8.71 5.38 -0.10
C PRO A 47 8.12 3.97 0.02
N ILE A 48 7.62 3.56 1.20
CA ILE A 48 7.01 2.24 1.42
C ILE A 48 5.72 2.10 0.59
N VAL A 49 4.87 3.13 0.59
CA VAL A 49 3.55 3.09 -0.06
C VAL A 49 3.62 3.61 -1.49
N ILE A 50 4.31 4.73 -1.73
CA ILE A 50 4.28 5.43 -3.03
C ILE A 50 5.02 4.64 -4.11
N LEU A 51 6.22 4.11 -3.84
CA LEU A 51 7.03 3.50 -4.89
C LEU A 51 6.36 2.28 -5.56
N PRO A 52 5.80 1.30 -4.82
CA PRO A 52 5.06 0.20 -5.45
C PRO A 52 3.88 0.70 -6.31
N ILE A 53 3.13 1.69 -5.86
CA ILE A 53 1.98 2.23 -6.60
C ILE A 53 2.45 2.97 -7.88
N GLU A 54 3.44 3.84 -7.76
CA GLU A 54 3.88 4.70 -8.85
C GLU A 54 4.72 3.99 -9.91
N ARG A 55 5.63 3.09 -9.49
CA ARG A 55 6.60 2.46 -10.39
C ARG A 55 6.16 1.11 -10.93
N ILE A 56 5.10 0.52 -10.35
CA ILE A 56 4.53 -0.75 -10.82
C ILE A 56 3.09 -0.55 -11.32
N LEU A 57 2.16 -0.18 -10.42
CA LEU A 57 0.73 -0.16 -10.75
C LEU A 57 0.37 0.88 -11.82
N LYS A 58 0.80 2.13 -11.65
CA LYS A 58 0.53 3.19 -12.65
C LYS A 58 1.05 2.84 -14.04
N TYR A 59 2.20 2.19 -14.11
CA TYR A 59 2.82 1.80 -15.36
C TYR A 59 2.01 0.75 -16.12
N LYS A 60 1.44 -0.21 -15.41
CA LYS A 60 0.50 -1.16 -16.00
C LYS A 60 -0.72 -0.46 -16.59
N ARG A 61 -1.26 0.53 -15.88
CA ARG A 61 -2.46 1.28 -16.29
C ARG A 61 -2.19 2.26 -17.44
N LYS A 62 -1.00 2.86 -17.47
CA LYS A 62 -0.62 3.91 -18.43
C LYS A 62 0.85 3.82 -18.81
N ARG A 63 1.17 2.84 -19.65
CA ARG A 63 2.54 2.55 -20.13
C ARG A 63 3.26 3.76 -20.72
N ALA A 64 2.53 4.76 -21.23
CA ALA A 64 3.07 5.94 -21.91
C ALA A 64 3.44 7.12 -20.97
N GLU A 65 3.10 7.09 -19.68
CA GLU A 65 3.21 8.26 -18.79
C GLU A 65 4.38 8.22 -17.79
N GLY A 66 5.25 7.20 -17.83
CA GLY A 66 6.36 7.10 -16.88
C GLY A 66 7.73 6.91 -17.54
N HIS A 67 8.79 7.16 -16.75
CA HIS A 67 10.19 6.83 -17.11
C HIS A 67 10.86 5.78 -16.21
N MET A 68 10.23 5.35 -15.10
CA MET A 68 10.74 4.39 -14.13
C MET A 68 9.79 3.20 -13.91
N ASN A 69 9.92 2.13 -14.70
CA ASN A 69 9.05 0.97 -14.67
C ASN A 69 9.68 -0.21 -13.92
N ASP A 70 9.31 -0.41 -12.66
CA ASP A 70 9.77 -1.54 -11.87
C ASP A 70 9.00 -2.84 -12.20
N ALA A 71 7.86 -2.76 -12.89
CA ALA A 71 7.06 -3.94 -13.23
C ALA A 71 7.77 -4.93 -14.16
N VAL A 72 8.74 -4.47 -14.96
CA VAL A 72 9.52 -5.34 -15.87
C VAL A 72 10.56 -6.17 -15.14
N LEU A 73 10.93 -5.76 -13.92
CA LEU A 73 11.97 -6.41 -13.12
C LEU A 73 11.41 -7.60 -12.34
N ASN A 74 10.12 -7.55 -12.00
CA ASN A 74 9.40 -8.65 -11.36
C ASN A 74 7.93 -8.68 -11.84
N PRO A 75 7.65 -9.36 -12.97
CA PRO A 75 6.30 -9.44 -13.55
C PRO A 75 5.26 -10.02 -12.59
N ARG A 76 5.66 -11.02 -11.79
CA ARG A 76 4.80 -11.66 -10.79
C ARG A 76 4.35 -10.67 -9.72
N LEU A 77 5.29 -9.93 -9.13
CA LEU A 77 4.96 -8.89 -8.17
C LEU A 77 4.03 -7.85 -8.81
N ALA A 78 4.27 -7.50 -10.07
CA ALA A 78 3.41 -6.57 -10.80
C ALA A 78 2.00 -7.12 -11.03
N ASP A 79 1.85 -8.42 -11.27
CA ASP A 79 0.55 -9.09 -11.33
C ASP A 79 -0.12 -9.12 -9.96
N ALA A 80 0.59 -9.47 -8.89
CA ALA A 80 0.06 -9.50 -7.53
C ALA A 80 -0.43 -8.11 -7.06
N ILE A 81 0.36 -7.05 -7.31
CA ILE A 81 -0.03 -5.67 -6.99
C ILE A 81 -1.25 -5.24 -7.81
N HIS A 82 -1.27 -5.55 -9.10
CA HIS A 82 -2.41 -5.25 -9.97
C HIS A 82 -3.67 -5.98 -9.51
N GLN A 83 -3.60 -7.28 -9.22
CA GLN A 83 -4.74 -8.04 -8.71
C GLN A 83 -5.22 -7.51 -7.36
N ALA A 84 -4.30 -7.13 -6.47
CA ALA A 84 -4.70 -6.62 -5.16
C ALA A 84 -5.36 -5.24 -5.24
N ILE A 85 -4.82 -4.31 -6.05
CA ILE A 85 -5.23 -2.89 -6.04
C ILE A 85 -6.18 -2.52 -7.19
N ASP A 86 -6.08 -3.18 -8.34
CA ASP A 86 -6.82 -2.85 -9.58
C ASP A 86 -8.13 -3.62 -9.76
N LEU A 87 -8.51 -4.48 -8.80
CA LEU A 87 -9.83 -5.08 -8.77
C LEU A 87 -10.77 -4.20 -7.93
N ASP A 88 -12.04 -4.09 -8.35
CA ASP A 88 -13.14 -3.47 -7.59
C ASP A 88 -13.47 -4.22 -6.27
N GLY A 89 -12.63 -5.18 -5.89
CA GLY A 89 -12.67 -5.88 -4.62
C GLY A 89 -12.53 -4.93 -3.44
N LYS A 90 -13.10 -5.36 -2.31
CA LYS A 90 -13.06 -4.57 -1.08
C LYS A 90 -11.67 -4.66 -0.47
N VAL A 91 -11.17 -3.56 0.06
CA VAL A 91 -9.81 -3.48 0.60
C VAL A 91 -9.58 -4.51 1.71
N HIS A 92 -10.59 -4.84 2.52
CA HIS A 92 -10.42 -5.82 3.60
C HIS A 92 -10.16 -7.26 3.12
N GLU A 93 -10.37 -7.55 1.84
CA GLU A 93 -10.04 -8.82 1.20
C GLU A 93 -8.59 -8.82 0.67
N ALA A 94 -7.97 -7.65 0.53
CA ALA A 94 -6.58 -7.54 0.10
C ALA A 94 -5.64 -8.06 1.20
N LYS A 95 -4.67 -8.89 0.81
CA LYS A 95 -3.71 -9.52 1.73
C LYS A 95 -2.90 -8.53 2.56
N PHE A 96 -2.73 -7.28 2.10
CA PHE A 96 -2.00 -6.22 2.83
C PHE A 96 -2.90 -5.42 3.78
N PHE A 97 -4.22 -5.57 3.71
CA PHE A 97 -5.10 -4.85 4.62
C PHE A 97 -5.02 -5.49 6.01
N SER A 98 -4.82 -4.64 7.01
CA SER A 98 -4.66 -5.02 8.40
C SER A 98 -5.12 -3.85 9.26
N VAL A 99 -5.29 -4.12 10.57
CA VAL A 99 -5.63 -3.16 11.64
C VAL A 99 -6.94 -2.36 11.41
N PRO A 100 -7.55 -1.76 12.45
CA PRO A 100 -8.79 -1.01 12.28
C PRO A 100 -8.52 0.39 11.72
N TRP A 101 -8.81 0.57 10.44
CA TRP A 101 -8.95 1.89 9.81
C TRP A 101 -10.35 2.45 10.04
N GLN A 102 -10.50 3.77 10.12
CA GLN A 102 -11.81 4.44 10.09
C GLN A 102 -11.93 5.30 8.85
N TYR A 103 -13.13 5.32 8.25
CA TYR A 103 -13.42 6.08 7.04
C TYR A 103 -14.62 7.00 7.22
N ALA A 104 -14.49 8.21 6.68
CA ALA A 104 -15.58 9.16 6.51
C ALA A 104 -15.40 9.95 5.20
N SER A 105 -16.45 10.65 4.78
CA SER A 105 -16.37 11.52 3.60
C SER A 105 -17.15 12.81 3.79
N LEU A 106 -16.64 13.89 3.19
CA LEU A 106 -17.27 15.20 3.19
C LEU A 106 -17.62 15.61 1.76
N LYS A 107 -18.91 15.79 1.47
CA LYS A 107 -19.34 16.35 0.17
C LYS A 107 -18.92 17.82 0.08
N LYS A 108 -18.56 18.27 -1.11
CA LYS A 108 -18.06 19.64 -1.35
C LYS A 108 -19.02 20.74 -0.91
N GLY A 109 -20.34 20.56 -1.05
CA GLY A 109 -21.30 21.64 -0.79
C GLY A 109 -20.93 22.90 -1.58
N ALA A 110 -20.85 24.05 -0.90
CA ALA A 110 -20.38 25.31 -1.49
C ALA A 110 -18.85 25.37 -1.71
N GLY A 111 -18.08 24.53 -1.02
CA GLY A 111 -16.62 24.49 -1.05
C GLY A 111 -16.07 23.58 0.05
N PHE A 112 -14.83 23.11 -0.13
CA PHE A 112 -14.17 22.35 0.93
C PHE A 112 -13.62 23.28 2.03
N PRO A 113 -13.61 22.85 3.29
CA PRO A 113 -13.00 23.60 4.38
C PRO A 113 -11.49 23.72 4.17
N ASN A 114 -10.88 24.75 4.76
CA ASN A 114 -9.43 24.90 4.75
C ASN A 114 -8.84 24.12 5.93
N LEU A 115 -8.56 22.84 5.69
CA LEU A 115 -8.08 21.91 6.74
C LEU A 115 -6.76 22.34 7.39
N ALA A 116 -5.97 23.22 6.77
CA ALA A 116 -4.75 23.77 7.38
C ALA A 116 -5.06 24.80 8.47
N VAL A 117 -6.22 25.47 8.40
CA VAL A 117 -6.70 26.45 9.38
C VAL A 117 -7.64 25.78 10.37
N ASP A 118 -8.59 25.00 9.86
CA ASP A 118 -9.71 24.47 10.63
C ASP A 118 -9.40 23.12 11.28
N GLY A 119 -8.35 22.43 10.81
CA GLY A 119 -8.09 21.05 11.19
C GLY A 119 -9.17 20.08 10.69
N LEU A 120 -9.34 18.96 11.39
CA LEU A 120 -10.40 17.98 11.10
C LEU A 120 -11.76 18.54 11.56
N PRO A 121 -12.76 18.68 10.65
CA PRO A 121 -14.08 19.16 11.04
C PRO A 121 -14.76 18.25 12.06
N GLU A 122 -15.39 18.83 13.09
CA GLU A 122 -15.98 18.06 14.20
C GLU A 122 -17.00 17.02 13.73
N ALA A 123 -17.89 17.37 12.80
CA ALA A 123 -18.87 16.44 12.25
C ALA A 123 -18.24 15.24 11.51
N ILE A 124 -17.03 15.40 10.95
CA ILE A 124 -16.28 14.28 10.36
C ILE A 124 -15.59 13.47 11.44
N ALA A 125 -15.08 14.13 12.47
CA ALA A 125 -14.44 13.49 13.59
C ALA A 125 -15.42 12.61 14.39
N GLU A 126 -16.65 13.10 14.62
CA GLU A 126 -17.76 12.33 15.19
C GLU A 126 -18.12 11.12 14.32
N GLN A 127 -18.25 11.28 13.00
CA GLN A 127 -18.47 10.15 12.09
C GLN A 127 -17.37 9.10 12.20
N LEU A 128 -16.11 9.52 12.29
CA LEU A 128 -14.97 8.62 12.41
C LEU A 128 -14.92 7.89 13.76
N ASP A 129 -15.60 8.38 14.79
CA ASP A 129 -15.68 7.74 16.12
C ASP A 129 -16.73 6.63 16.16
N LEU A 130 -17.64 6.59 15.18
CA LEU A 130 -18.68 5.57 15.08
C LEU A 130 -18.11 4.21 14.64
N PRO A 131 -18.64 3.08 15.14
CA PRO A 131 -18.26 1.74 14.68
C PRO A 131 -18.40 1.56 13.15
N GLU A 132 -19.41 2.20 12.56
CA GLU A 132 -19.69 2.19 11.12
C GLU A 132 -18.52 2.74 10.30
N ALA A 133 -17.68 3.60 10.86
CA ALA A 133 -16.50 4.10 10.18
C ALA A 133 -15.47 3.00 9.90
N VAL A 134 -15.39 1.99 10.77
CA VAL A 134 -14.51 0.83 10.57
C VAL A 134 -15.02 -0.04 9.43
N GLU A 135 -16.32 -0.36 9.43
CA GLU A 135 -16.95 -1.10 8.33
C GLU A 135 -16.92 -0.32 7.02
N GLY A 136 -17.07 1.00 7.09
CA GLY A 136 -16.90 1.91 5.97
C GLY A 136 -15.51 1.81 5.35
N ALA A 137 -14.46 1.76 6.18
CA ALA A 137 -13.08 1.61 5.70
C ALA A 137 -12.85 0.24 5.06
N ARG A 138 -13.36 -0.83 5.68
CA ARG A 138 -13.28 -2.21 5.16
C ARG A 138 -13.98 -2.37 3.82
N SER A 139 -15.03 -1.61 3.60
CA SER A 139 -15.88 -1.69 2.40
C SER A 139 -15.42 -0.82 1.23
N LEU A 140 -14.37 -0.01 1.39
CA LEU A 140 -13.77 0.73 0.28
C LEU A 140 -13.24 -0.23 -0.77
N SER A 141 -13.28 0.17 -2.05
CA SER A 141 -12.47 -0.52 -3.06
C SER A 141 -10.99 -0.36 -2.73
N THR A 142 -10.18 -1.37 -3.06
CA THR A 142 -8.73 -1.30 -2.82
C THR A 142 -8.09 -0.13 -3.57
N ASP A 143 -8.54 0.17 -4.80
CA ASP A 143 -8.08 1.34 -5.55
C ASP A 143 -8.34 2.65 -4.79
N THR A 144 -9.55 2.84 -4.26
CA THR A 144 -9.90 4.05 -3.50
C THR A 144 -9.02 4.18 -2.26
N PHE A 145 -8.84 3.11 -1.50
CA PHE A 145 -8.00 3.11 -0.29
C PHE A 145 -6.55 3.49 -0.61
N CYS A 146 -5.94 2.84 -1.61
CA CYS A 146 -4.58 3.12 -2.04
C CYS A 146 -4.43 4.53 -2.64
N HIS A 147 -5.45 5.02 -3.38
CA HIS A 147 -5.48 6.36 -3.92
C HIS A 147 -5.44 7.42 -2.81
N ILE A 148 -6.26 7.26 -1.77
CA ILE A 148 -6.29 8.18 -0.61
C ILE A 148 -4.92 8.24 0.05
N LEU A 149 -4.35 7.07 0.41
CA LEU A 149 -3.04 7.01 1.06
C LEU A 149 -1.94 7.62 0.20
N ARG A 150 -1.85 7.23 -1.08
CA ARG A 150 -0.82 7.73 -1.99
C ARG A 150 -0.90 9.24 -2.13
N ASN A 151 -2.08 9.79 -2.37
CA ASN A 151 -2.23 11.23 -2.59
C ASN A 151 -1.96 12.03 -1.33
N ALA A 152 -2.45 11.57 -0.18
CA ALA A 152 -2.19 12.20 1.10
C ALA A 152 -0.69 12.27 1.39
N LEU A 153 0.04 11.16 1.20
CA LEU A 153 1.48 11.10 1.38
C LEU A 153 2.25 11.95 0.36
N ALA A 154 1.83 11.97 -0.91
CA ALA A 154 2.53 12.69 -1.97
C ALA A 154 2.30 14.21 -1.95
N HIS A 155 1.15 14.67 -1.45
CA HIS A 155 0.73 16.07 -1.55
C HIS A 155 0.49 16.75 -0.18
N GLY A 156 0.83 16.08 0.92
CA GLY A 156 0.70 16.65 2.26
C GLY A 156 -0.73 16.68 2.81
N GLY A 157 -1.63 15.86 2.25
CA GLY A 157 -3.00 15.69 2.75
C GLY A 157 -3.06 14.87 4.03
N VAL A 158 -2.30 15.23 5.06
CA VAL A 158 -2.22 14.49 6.33
C VAL A 158 -2.51 15.42 7.50
N LEU A 159 -3.41 15.00 8.39
CA LEU A 159 -3.72 15.69 9.63
C LEU A 159 -3.15 14.93 10.82
N TYR A 160 -2.57 15.67 11.76
CA TYR A 160 -2.08 15.15 13.03
C TYR A 160 -3.18 15.28 14.07
N LEU A 161 -3.49 14.16 14.71
CA LEU A 161 -4.63 14.07 15.62
C LEU A 161 -4.21 13.53 16.98
N ASP A 162 -4.88 14.02 18.01
CA ASP A 162 -4.64 13.62 19.39
C ASP A 162 -5.23 12.25 19.75
N GLN A 163 -5.25 11.92 21.05
CA GLN A 163 -5.81 10.68 21.59
C GLN A 163 -7.34 10.54 21.45
N HIS A 164 -8.05 11.61 21.08
CA HIS A 164 -9.47 11.60 20.75
C HIS A 164 -9.72 11.72 19.23
N GLY A 165 -8.65 11.76 18.43
CA GLY A 165 -8.77 11.87 16.98
C GLY A 165 -9.20 13.26 16.52
N ARG A 166 -8.87 14.31 17.29
CA ARG A 166 -9.14 15.71 16.96
C ARG A 166 -7.86 16.46 16.62
N SER A 167 -7.98 17.52 15.83
CA SER A 167 -6.86 18.44 15.55
C SER A 167 -6.61 19.33 16.76
N ASN A 168 -5.45 19.18 17.39
CA ASN A 168 -5.06 19.96 18.57
C ASN A 168 -3.56 20.21 18.56
N SER A 169 -3.14 21.46 18.35
CA SER A 169 -1.73 21.85 18.25
C SER A 169 -0.95 21.76 19.56
N GLY A 170 -1.64 21.63 20.70
CA GLY A 170 -1.02 21.49 22.02
C GLY A 170 -0.89 20.05 22.52
N ALA A 171 -1.53 19.09 21.84
CA ALA A 171 -1.60 17.70 22.31
C ALA A 171 -0.61 16.79 21.55
N PRO A 172 -0.09 15.73 22.20
CA PRO A 172 0.70 14.71 21.51
C PRO A 172 -0.10 14.04 20.39
N VAL A 173 0.56 13.82 19.24
CA VAL A 173 -0.03 13.11 18.11
C VAL A 173 -0.13 11.63 18.46
N ARG A 174 -1.34 11.07 18.33
CA ARG A 174 -1.62 9.64 18.57
C ARG A 174 -2.34 8.98 17.39
N ARG A 175 -2.93 9.78 16.49
CA ARG A 175 -3.60 9.34 15.26
C ARG A 175 -3.17 10.20 14.08
N LEU A 176 -3.33 9.63 12.89
CA LEU A 176 -3.16 10.30 11.61
C LEU A 176 -4.49 10.23 10.87
N ALA A 177 -4.83 11.28 10.13
CA ALA A 177 -5.86 11.21 9.08
C ALA A 177 -5.27 11.54 7.71
N PHE A 178 -5.45 10.64 6.76
CA PHE A 178 -5.08 10.80 5.36
C PHE A 178 -6.28 11.31 4.58
N VAL A 179 -6.08 12.40 3.85
CA VAL A 179 -7.13 13.14 3.18
C VAL A 179 -6.82 13.23 1.69
N SER A 180 -7.81 12.91 0.87
CA SER A 180 -7.72 13.08 -0.57
C SER A 180 -9.07 13.43 -1.17
N THR A 181 -9.05 14.09 -2.32
CA THR A 181 -10.26 14.29 -3.12
C THR A 181 -10.62 13.01 -3.86
N ASP A 182 -11.89 12.87 -4.26
CA ASP A 182 -12.36 11.73 -5.08
C ASP A 182 -11.82 11.72 -6.50
N ARG A 183 -11.37 12.87 -6.99
CA ARG A 183 -10.82 13.05 -8.33
C ARG A 183 -9.91 14.29 -8.38
N PRO A 184 -8.94 14.34 -9.31
CA PRO A 184 -8.00 15.46 -9.41
C PRO A 184 -8.65 16.74 -9.98
N TYR A 185 -9.61 16.60 -10.90
CA TYR A 185 -10.28 17.73 -11.54
C TYR A 185 -11.74 17.79 -11.11
N ASN A 186 -12.21 18.97 -10.71
CA ASN A 186 -13.58 19.19 -10.23
C ASN A 186 -14.02 18.19 -9.14
N PRO A 187 -13.28 18.12 -8.02
CA PRO A 187 -13.60 17.22 -6.92
C PRO A 187 -14.99 17.49 -6.34
N THR A 188 -15.67 16.42 -5.93
CA THR A 188 -17.04 16.48 -5.38
C THR A 188 -17.11 16.05 -3.92
N LYS A 189 -16.09 15.34 -3.42
CA LYS A 189 -15.97 14.97 -2.01
C LYS A 189 -14.51 14.88 -1.57
N LEU A 190 -14.29 15.03 -0.26
CA LEU A 190 -13.08 14.62 0.43
C LEU A 190 -13.30 13.26 1.09
N HIS A 191 -12.29 12.43 1.02
CA HIS A 191 -12.17 11.17 1.73
C HIS A 191 -11.24 11.35 2.92
N PHE A 192 -11.59 10.71 4.04
CA PHE A 192 -10.78 10.70 5.26
C PHE A 192 -10.54 9.25 5.67
N LEU A 193 -9.27 8.85 5.78
CA LEU A 193 -8.86 7.60 6.41
C LEU A 193 -8.12 7.92 7.70
N ARG A 194 -8.65 7.49 8.84
CA ARG A 194 -8.04 7.69 10.17
C ARG A 194 -7.48 6.37 10.70
N ILE A 195 -6.35 6.47 11.39
CA ILE A 195 -5.66 5.34 12.03
C ILE A 195 -4.84 5.80 13.23
N LYS A 196 -4.64 4.91 14.23
CA LYS A 196 -3.67 5.16 15.32
C LYS A 196 -2.24 5.02 14.80
N MET A 197 -1.29 5.77 15.36
CA MET A 197 0.11 5.69 14.93
C MET A 197 0.70 4.29 15.10
N VAL A 198 0.36 3.59 16.20
CA VAL A 198 0.81 2.21 16.45
C VAL A 198 0.27 1.25 15.40
N ASP A 199 -1.01 1.40 15.06
CA ASP A 199 -1.68 0.58 14.04
C ASP A 199 -1.10 0.87 12.66
N TYR A 200 -0.79 2.13 12.35
CA TYR A 200 -0.18 2.50 11.07
C TYR A 200 1.22 1.90 10.89
N ARG A 201 2.02 1.83 11.96
CA ARG A 201 3.30 1.09 11.93
C ARG A 201 3.09 -0.39 11.63
N ALA A 202 2.14 -1.03 12.31
CA ALA A 202 1.81 -2.43 12.06
C ALA A 202 1.32 -2.66 10.62
N PHE A 203 0.52 -1.73 10.08
CA PHE A 203 0.10 -1.75 8.68
C PHE A 203 1.29 -1.68 7.72
N LEU A 204 2.27 -0.79 7.97
CA LEU A 204 3.47 -0.67 7.10
C LEU A 204 4.33 -1.94 7.12
N GLN A 205 4.48 -2.58 8.28
CA GLN A 205 5.14 -3.89 8.39
C GLN A 205 4.41 -4.92 7.52
N HIS A 206 3.08 -5.04 7.70
CA HIS A 206 2.29 -6.03 6.97
C HIS A 206 2.27 -5.80 5.46
N TRP A 207 2.27 -4.53 5.03
CA TRP A 207 2.43 -4.11 3.64
C TRP A 207 3.78 -4.57 3.06
N VAL A 208 4.88 -4.31 3.77
CA VAL A 208 6.22 -4.72 3.33
C VAL A 208 6.39 -6.23 3.31
N ASP A 209 5.86 -6.94 4.29
CA ASP A 209 5.91 -8.41 4.30
C ASP A 209 5.11 -9.00 3.14
N TRP A 210 3.96 -8.42 2.82
CA TRP A 210 3.19 -8.81 1.64
C TRP A 210 4.00 -8.61 0.35
N LEU A 211 4.59 -7.43 0.14
CA LEU A 211 5.44 -7.17 -1.03
C LEU A 211 6.58 -8.18 -1.16
N ASN A 212 7.27 -8.49 -0.06
CA ASN A 212 8.38 -9.45 -0.06
C ASN A 212 7.90 -10.88 -0.36
N ARG A 213 6.78 -11.32 0.23
CA ARG A 213 6.22 -12.66 -0.04
C ARG A 213 5.86 -12.83 -1.51
N GLU A 214 5.12 -11.88 -2.09
CA GLU A 214 4.70 -11.95 -3.49
C GLU A 214 5.89 -11.89 -4.47
N ALA A 215 7.02 -11.32 -4.05
CA ALA A 215 8.25 -11.26 -4.83
C ALA A 215 9.14 -12.51 -4.75
N ILE A 216 9.02 -13.35 -3.70
CA ILE A 216 9.94 -14.48 -3.41
C ILE A 216 9.40 -15.84 -3.87
N ASP A 217 8.08 -16.04 -3.93
CA ASP A 217 7.42 -17.35 -4.06
C ASP A 217 7.58 -18.09 -5.43
N GLU A 218 8.69 -17.89 -6.14
CA GLU A 218 9.10 -18.72 -7.28
C GLU A 218 10.49 -19.37 -7.11
N VAL A 219 11.34 -18.88 -6.19
CA VAL A 219 12.63 -19.54 -5.92
C VAL A 219 12.43 -20.95 -5.36
N LEU A 220 11.37 -21.15 -4.55
CA LEU A 220 11.05 -22.49 -4.02
C LEU A 220 10.23 -23.37 -4.97
N ALA A 221 9.59 -22.82 -6.00
CA ALA A 221 8.89 -23.63 -7.00
C ALA A 221 9.84 -24.18 -8.06
N GLY A 222 10.90 -23.43 -8.38
CA GLY A 222 12.00 -23.90 -9.24
C GLY A 222 12.98 -24.84 -8.53
N ASP A 223 13.23 -24.64 -7.23
CA ASP A 223 14.20 -25.45 -6.47
C ASP A 223 13.62 -26.76 -5.89
N LEU A 224 12.29 -26.93 -5.88
CA LEU A 224 11.65 -28.14 -5.33
C LEU A 224 11.43 -29.27 -6.34
N GLY A 225 11.85 -29.12 -7.60
CA GLY A 225 12.00 -30.23 -8.56
C GLY A 225 10.85 -31.26 -8.51
N LEU A 226 9.60 -30.79 -8.50
CA LEU A 226 8.46 -31.68 -8.71
C LEU A 226 8.32 -31.87 -10.21
N ASP A 227 9.21 -32.73 -10.72
CA ASP A 227 9.21 -33.23 -12.09
C ASP A 227 7.80 -33.69 -12.47
N GLU A 228 7.36 -33.25 -13.65
CA GLU A 228 6.25 -33.88 -14.35
C GLU A 228 6.56 -35.37 -14.53
N PRO A 229 5.58 -36.28 -14.39
CA PRO A 229 5.85 -37.70 -14.57
C PRO A 229 6.32 -37.96 -16.01
N ASP A 230 7.53 -38.52 -16.11
CA ASP A 230 8.16 -39.05 -17.31
C ASP A 230 7.13 -39.72 -18.23
N THR A 231 6.87 -39.09 -19.38
CA THR A 231 6.24 -39.77 -20.50
C THR A 231 7.34 -40.29 -21.42
N GLU A 232 8.11 -41.26 -20.95
CA GLU A 232 9.06 -42.00 -21.78
C GLU A 232 8.30 -43.01 -22.65
N ALA A 233 7.76 -42.53 -23.78
CA ALA A 233 7.34 -43.40 -24.87
C ALA A 233 8.48 -43.52 -25.89
N ALA A 234 9.42 -44.40 -25.59
CA ALA A 234 10.43 -44.87 -26.53
C ALA A 234 9.74 -45.47 -27.78
N ARG A 235 9.81 -44.77 -28.91
CA ARG A 235 9.50 -45.33 -30.24
C ARG A 235 10.77 -45.96 -30.81
N ILE A 236 10.83 -47.29 -30.76
CA ILE A 236 11.82 -48.08 -31.51
C ILE A 236 11.44 -48.05 -33.01
N PRO A 237 12.38 -47.81 -33.94
CA PRO A 237 12.12 -47.92 -35.37
C PRO A 237 12.28 -49.37 -35.83
N GLU A 238 11.21 -49.98 -36.34
CA GLU A 238 11.24 -51.31 -36.94
C GLU A 238 11.42 -51.19 -38.46
N ALA A 239 12.60 -51.59 -38.95
CA ALA A 239 12.89 -51.74 -40.37
C ALA A 239 12.93 -53.23 -40.75
N ALA A 240 11.96 -53.60 -41.60
CA ALA A 240 11.97 -54.58 -42.67
C ALA A 240 12.58 -55.98 -42.44
N ALA A 241 11.71 -56.99 -42.52
CA ALA A 241 12.00 -58.25 -43.22
C ALA A 241 10.71 -58.84 -43.83
N ASN A 242 10.62 -58.80 -45.15
CA ASN A 242 9.79 -59.70 -45.95
C ASN A 242 10.63 -60.97 -46.18
N PRO A 243 10.04 -62.17 -46.23
CA PRO A 243 9.74 -62.70 -47.57
C PRO A 243 8.49 -63.59 -47.70
N ALA A 244 7.93 -63.53 -48.91
CA ALA A 244 7.35 -64.60 -49.74
C ALA A 244 6.22 -65.50 -49.20
N ASP A 245 5.04 -65.34 -49.82
CA ASP A 245 4.32 -66.45 -50.47
C ASP A 245 3.50 -65.89 -51.64
N GLY A 246 3.70 -66.44 -52.85
CA GLY A 246 3.08 -66.06 -54.11
C GLY A 246 3.97 -66.27 -55.32
#